data_AF-K2NW03-F1
#
_entry.id   AF-K2NW03-F1
#
_cell.length_a   1.000
_cell.length_b   1.000
_cell.length_c   1.000
_cell.angle_alpha   90.00
_cell.angle_beta   90.00
_cell.angle_gamma   90.00
#
_symmetry.space_group_name_H-M   'P 1'
#
loop_
_entity.id
_entity.type
_entity.pdbx_description
1 polymer ?
#
loop_
_entity_poly.entity_id
_entity_poly.type
_entity_poly.pdbx_seq_one_letter_code
_entity_poly.pdbx_strand_id
1 'polypeptide(L)'
;MRHSADSDIKNRLVEPTPMIAEVMRLMASGVEKDQVAVELSRIFYVDIDLLNAVLRAMDKREQVLQGLKRAALEKRKAQEATLPDRKAAAA
;
A
#
# COMPACT_ATOMS: atom_id res chain seq x y z
N MET A 1 32.47 -37.34 -4.55
CA MET A 1 32.21 -35.89 -4.41
C MET A 1 30.76 -35.64 -4.76
N ARG A 2 29.88 -35.46 -3.77
CA ARG A 2 28.47 -35.10 -3.98
C ARG A 2 28.39 -33.58 -3.90
N HIS A 3 28.33 -32.90 -5.05
CA HIS A 3 27.96 -31.49 -5.08
C HIS A 3 26.46 -31.41 -4.81
N SER A 4 26.10 -31.11 -3.56
CA SER A 4 24.74 -30.71 -3.19
C SER A 4 24.46 -29.34 -3.80
N ALA A 5 23.94 -29.31 -5.03
CA ALA A 5 23.53 -28.11 -5.75
C ALA A 5 22.17 -27.58 -5.22
N ASP A 6 22.07 -27.36 -3.91
CA ASP A 6 20.81 -27.07 -3.20
C ASP A 6 20.93 -25.77 -2.39
N SER A 7 21.44 -24.69 -2.98
CA SER A 7 21.61 -23.42 -2.23
C SER A 7 21.28 -22.12 -2.96
N ASP A 8 20.83 -22.15 -4.22
CA ASP A 8 20.58 -20.89 -4.97
C ASP A 8 19.22 -20.83 -5.69
N ILE A 9 18.26 -21.71 -5.33
CA ILE A 9 16.89 -21.54 -5.81
C ILE A 9 16.25 -20.43 -4.97
N LYS A 10 16.45 -19.17 -5.40
CA LYS A 10 15.65 -18.05 -4.89
C LYS A 10 14.19 -18.47 -4.93
N ASN A 11 13.50 -18.37 -3.79
CA ASN A 11 12.06 -18.62 -3.73
C ASN A 11 11.37 -17.76 -4.79
N ARG A 12 10.46 -18.36 -5.55
CA ARG A 12 9.77 -17.68 -6.64
C ARG A 12 8.52 -17.00 -6.07
N LEU A 13 8.47 -15.68 -6.14
CA LEU A 13 7.25 -14.92 -5.87
C LEU A 13 6.43 -14.89 -7.15
N VAL A 14 5.58 -15.91 -7.33
CA VAL A 14 4.67 -16.07 -8.46
C VAL A 14 3.20 -16.06 -8.05
N GLU A 15 2.94 -15.93 -6.74
CA GLU A 15 1.60 -15.84 -6.21
C GLU A 15 1.33 -14.44 -5.62
N PRO A 16 0.12 -13.90 -5.80
CA PRO A 16 -0.21 -12.55 -5.36
C PRO A 16 -0.11 -12.39 -3.84
N THR A 17 -0.57 -13.38 -3.06
CA THR A 17 -0.59 -13.31 -1.59
C THR A 17 0.80 -13.13 -0.97
N PRO A 18 1.80 -13.99 -1.26
CA PRO A 18 3.15 -13.80 -0.73
C PRO A 18 3.83 -12.56 -1.31
N MET A 19 3.55 -12.20 -2.56
CA MET A 19 4.11 -10.98 -3.15
C MET A 19 3.63 -9.71 -2.43
N ILE A 20 2.33 -9.63 -2.12
CA ILE A 20 1.76 -8.52 -1.35
C ILE A 20 2.43 -8.45 0.03
N ALA A 21 2.59 -9.58 0.72
CA ALA A 21 3.20 -9.62 2.04
C ALA A 21 4.63 -9.06 2.04
N GLU A 22 5.46 -9.46 1.06
CA GLU A 22 6.84 -8.98 0.94
C GLU A 22 6.92 -7.51 0.51
N VAL A 23 6.06 -7.07 -0.43
CA VAL A 23 5.95 -5.65 -0.82
C VAL A 23 5.59 -4.80 0.40
N MET A 24 4.59 -5.21 1.18
CA MET A 24 4.19 -4.51 2.40
C MET A 24 5.31 -4.47 3.44
N ARG A 25 6.06 -5.58 3.59
CA ARG A 25 7.20 -5.65 4.52
C ARG A 25 8.30 -4.65 4.15
N LEU A 26 8.65 -4.54 2.86
CA LEU A 26 9.64 -3.58 2.38
C LEU A 26 9.17 -2.13 2.51
N MET A 27 7.92 -1.86 2.16
CA MET A 27 7.36 -0.52 2.33
C MET A 27 7.29 -0.11 3.81
N ALA A 28 6.98 -1.05 4.70
CA ALA A 28 6.99 -0.81 6.15
C ALA A 28 8.41 -0.53 6.69
N SER A 29 9.47 -1.03 6.04
CA SER A 29 10.86 -0.68 6.38
C SER A 29 11.34 0.62 5.72
N GLY A 30 10.45 1.36 5.03
CA GLY A 30 10.76 2.64 4.40
C GLY A 30 11.31 2.54 2.98
N VAL A 31 11.18 1.39 2.32
CA VAL A 31 11.56 1.25 0.90
C VAL A 31 10.49 1.92 0.05
N GLU A 32 10.92 2.87 -0.78
CA GLU A 32 10.09 3.55 -1.77
C GLU A 32 9.54 2.55 -2.80
N LYS A 33 8.31 2.77 -3.29
CA LYS A 33 7.64 1.87 -4.26
C LYS A 33 8.52 1.59 -5.50
N ASP A 34 9.24 2.59 -5.98
CA ASP A 34 10.14 2.47 -7.14
C ASP A 34 11.35 1.55 -6.88
N GLN A 35 11.75 1.40 -5.61
CA GLN A 35 12.87 0.55 -5.20
C GLN A 35 12.44 -0.86 -4.81
N VAL A 36 11.14 -1.07 -4.49
CA VAL A 36 10.61 -2.39 -4.10
C VAL A 36 10.91 -3.46 -5.14
N ALA A 37 10.79 -3.15 -6.44
CA ALA A 37 11.09 -4.10 -7.52
C ALA A 37 12.55 -4.57 -7.50
N VAL A 38 13.48 -3.64 -7.26
CA VAL A 38 14.92 -3.91 -7.20
C VAL A 38 15.24 -4.74 -5.96
N GLU A 39 14.72 -4.35 -4.80
CA GLU A 39 14.98 -5.03 -3.53
C GLU A 39 14.37 -6.45 -3.50
N LEU A 40 13.17 -6.64 -4.06
CA LEU A 40 12.57 -7.98 -4.17
C LEU A 40 13.37 -8.88 -5.11
N SER A 41 13.85 -8.36 -6.25
CA SER A 41 14.60 -9.14 -7.24
C SER A 41 15.97 -9.61 -6.71
N ARG A 42 16.53 -8.91 -5.71
CA ARG A 42 17.76 -9.33 -5.04
C ARG A 42 17.56 -10.61 -4.22
N ILE A 43 16.39 -10.76 -3.59
CA ILE A 43 16.11 -11.83 -2.63
C ILE A 43 15.33 -12.98 -3.29
N PHE A 44 14.40 -12.67 -4.18
CA PHE A 44 13.46 -13.61 -4.79
C PHE A 44 13.53 -13.58 -6.31
N TYR A 45 13.03 -14.65 -6.93
CA TYR A 45 12.69 -14.59 -8.35
C TYR A 45 11.28 -13.99 -8.47
N VAL A 46 11.19 -12.78 -9.03
CA VAL A 46 9.95 -12.00 -9.05
C VAL A 46 9.32 -12.09 -10.43
N ASP A 47 8.03 -12.40 -10.47
CA ASP A 47 7.22 -12.16 -11.65
C ASP A 47 6.89 -10.66 -11.75
N ILE A 48 7.44 -9.98 -12.76
CA ILE A 48 7.34 -8.53 -12.93
C ILE A 48 5.91 -8.11 -13.28
N ASP A 49 5.17 -8.93 -14.04
CA ASP A 49 3.79 -8.63 -14.40
C ASP A 49 2.89 -8.72 -13.17
N LEU A 50 3.10 -9.74 -12.35
CA LEU A 50 2.41 -9.88 -11.07
C LEU A 50 2.76 -8.73 -10.12
N LEU A 51 4.04 -8.35 -10.03
CA LEU A 51 4.47 -7.24 -9.17
C LEU A 51 3.80 -5.93 -9.61
N ASN A 52 3.79 -5.64 -10.91
CA ASN A 52 3.11 -4.46 -11.44
C ASN A 52 1.61 -4.49 -11.15
N ALA A 53 0.95 -5.65 -11.26
CA ALA A 53 -0.45 -5.81 -10.92
C ALA A 53 -0.72 -5.53 -9.43
N VAL A 54 0.14 -6.05 -8.54
CA VAL A 54 0.08 -5.82 -7.09
C VAL A 54 0.26 -4.34 -6.75
N LEU A 55 1.30 -3.69 -7.29
CA LEU A 55 1.57 -2.27 -7.04
C LEU A 55 0.40 -1.39 -7.52
N ARG A 56 -0.15 -1.66 -8.71
CA ARG A 56 -1.33 -0.96 -9.22
C ARG A 56 -2.57 -1.16 -8.34
N ALA A 57 -2.77 -2.36 -7.80
CA ALA A 57 -3.89 -2.65 -6.91
C ALA A 57 -3.75 -1.90 -5.57
N MET A 58 -2.52 -1.77 -5.06
CA MET A 58 -2.23 -1.00 -3.85
C MET A 58 -2.48 0.49 -4.06
N ASP A 59 -2.05 1.06 -5.19
CA ASP A 59 -2.29 2.47 -5.53
C ASP A 59 -3.78 2.80 -5.61
N LYS A 60 -4.57 1.94 -6.26
CA LYS A 60 -6.02 2.11 -6.32
C LYS A 60 -6.65 2.14 -4.92
N ARG A 61 -6.19 1.25 -4.03
CA ARG A 61 -6.68 1.20 -2.64
C ARG A 61 -6.34 2.49 -1.89
N GLU A 62 -5.11 2.98 -2.04
CA GLU A 62 -4.67 4.23 -1.43
C GLU A 62 -5.50 5.43 -1.91
N GLN A 63 -5.75 5.53 -3.21
CA GLN A 63 -6.58 6.59 -3.79
C GLN A 63 -8.02 6.56 -3.26
N VAL A 64 -8.62 5.37 -3.15
CA VAL A 64 -9.96 5.20 -2.58
C VAL A 64 -9.98 5.67 -1.11
N LEU A 65 -9.00 5.26 -0.31
CA LEU A 65 -8.90 5.67 1.09
C LEU A 65 -8.73 7.19 1.23
N GLN A 66 -7.92 7.81 0.37
CA GLN A 66 -7.76 9.26 0.34
C GLN A 66 -9.06 9.97 -0.05
N GLY A 67 -9.79 9.45 -1.05
CA GLY A 67 -11.09 9.97 -1.47
C GLY A 67 -12.13 9.92 -0.34
N LEU A 68 -12.20 8.80 0.38
CA LEU A 68 -13.07 8.64 1.55
C LEU A 68 -12.71 9.62 2.67
N LYS A 69 -11.41 9.81 2.95
CA LYS A 69 -10.93 10.75 3.97
C LYS A 69 -11.32 12.20 3.62
N ARG A 70 -11.20 12.59 2.35
CA ARG A 70 -11.64 13.91 1.86
C ARG A 70 -13.15 14.08 2.01
N ALA A 71 -13.94 13.10 1.59
CA ALA A 71 -15.40 13.15 1.72
C ALA A 71 -15.86 13.28 3.19
N ALA A 72 -15.18 12.59 4.12
CA ALA A 72 -15.45 12.69 5.54
C ALA A 72 -15.10 14.09 6.12
N LEU A 73 -14.00 14.69 5.66
CA LEU A 73 -13.60 16.04 6.07
C LEU A 73 -14.60 17.10 5.58
N GLU A 74 -15.06 17.00 4.33
CA GLU A 74 -16.06 17.90 3.76
C GLU A 74 -17.40 17.78 4.50
N LYS A 75 -17.84 16.55 4.82
CA LYS A 75 -19.04 16.34 5.66
C LYS A 75 -18.90 16.94 7.06
N ARG A 76 -17.71 16.92 7.67
CA ARG A 76 -17.46 17.54 8.98
C ARG A 76 -17.54 19.06 8.89
N LYS A 77 -16.86 19.68 7.91
CA LYS A 77 -16.94 21.13 7.67
C LYS A 77 -18.37 21.62 7.43
N ALA A 78 -19.15 20.88 6.63
CA ALA A 78 -20.55 21.21 6.37
C ALA A 78 -21.41 21.15 7.65
N GLN A 79 -21.18 20.17 8.53
CA GLN A 79 -21.88 20.08 9.82
C GLN A 79 -21.52 21.22 10.77
N GLU A 80 -20.26 21.63 10.80
CA GLU A 80 -19.79 22.75 11.64
C GLU A 80 -20.34 24.11 11.16
N ALA A 81 -20.47 24.29 9.85
CA ALA A 81 -21.07 25.50 9.25
C ALA A 81 -22.60 25.60 9.44
N THR A 82 -23.29 24.51 9.80
CA THR A 82 -24.76 24.49 9.97
C THR A 82 -25.20 24.83 11.41
N LEU A 83 -24.28 25.21 12.30
CA LEU A 83 -24.60 25.61 13.67
C LEU A 83 -24.29 27.11 13.94
N PRO A 84 -25.01 28.06 13.31
CA PRO A 84 -24.89 29.46 13.70
C PRO A 84 -25.58 29.67 15.05
N ASP A 85 -24.81 30.17 16.02
CA ASP A 85 -25.20 30.91 17.23
C ASP A 85 -26.65 30.75 17.74
N ARG A 86 -26.85 29.82 18.68
CA ARG A 86 -27.96 29.90 19.66
C ARG A 86 -27.64 30.86 20.83
N LYS A 87 -26.75 31.85 20.65
CA LYS A 87 -26.29 32.74 21.75
C LYS A 87 -26.75 34.20 21.67
N ALA A 88 -27.72 34.54 20.81
CA ALA A 88 -28.21 35.91 20.64
C ALA A 88 -29.68 36.15 21.04
N ALA A 89 -30.30 35.30 21.88
CA ALA A 89 -31.70 35.46 22.30
C ALA A 89 -31.92 35.57 23.82
N ALA A 90 -30.95 36.13 24.55
CA ALA A 90 -31.13 36.48 25.96
C ALA A 90 -30.37 37.79 26.26
N ALA A 91 -30.91 38.91 25.79
CA ALA A 91 -30.57 40.25 26.24
C ALA A 91 -31.86 41.06 26.33
#